data_AF-A0A962F233-F1
#
_entry.id   AF-A0A962F233-F1
#
_cell.length_a   1.000
_cell.length_b   1.000
_cell.length_c   1.000
_cell.angle_alpha   90.00
_cell.angle_beta   90.00
_cell.angle_gamma   90.00
#
_symmetry.space_group_name_H-M   'P 1'
#
loop_
_entity.id
_entity.type
_entity.pdbx_description
1 polymer ?
#
loop_
_entity_poly.entity_id
_entity_poly.type
_entity_poly.pdbx_seq_one_letter_code
_entity_poly.pdbx_strand_id
1 'polypeptide(L)' 'MLGWSLFFLLVAIVAAVFGFGGIASTSAGIATMIFYVAIVLFVISLIYSLVTGRRPPAV' A
#
# COMPACT_ATOMS: atom_id res chain seq x y z
N MET A 1 3.39 -21.18 18.16
CA MET A 1 3.21 -19.89 17.47
C MET A 1 4.52 -19.11 17.38
N LEU A 2 5.23 -18.87 18.50
CA LEU A 2 6.52 -18.15 18.51
C LEU A 2 7.63 -18.81 17.67
N GLY A 3 7.70 -20.14 17.61
CA GLY A 3 8.70 -20.85 16.77
C GLY A 3 8.55 -20.56 15.28
N TRP A 4 7.32 -20.53 14.76
CA TRP A 4 7.04 -20.20 13.36
C TRP A 4 7.34 -18.74 13.05
N SER A 5 7.01 -17.83 13.98
CA SER A 5 7.29 -16.39 13.81
C SER A 5 8.78 -16.08 13.87
N LEU A 6 9.55 -16.74 14.76
CA LEU A 6 11.02 -16.64 14.79
C LEU A 6 11.67 -17.14 13.51
N PHE A 7 11.15 -18.24 12.95
CA PHE A 7 11.64 -18.78 11.69
C PHE A 7 11.41 -17.81 10.53
N PHE A 8 10.19 -17.24 10.43
CA PHE A 8 9.90 -16.18 9.45
C PHE A 8 10.78 -14.94 9.64
N LEU A 9 11.09 -14.56 10.88
CA LEU A 9 11.99 -13.44 11.18
C LEU A 9 13.42 -13.70 10.68
N LEU A 10 13.94 -14.90 10.88
CA LEU A 10 15.24 -15.32 10.35
C LEU A 10 15.26 -15.28 8.82
N VAL A 11 14.23 -15.82 8.17
CA VAL A 11 14.09 -15.81 6.71
C VAL A 11 14.00 -14.38 6.17
N ALA A 12 13.27 -13.48 6.85
CA ALA A 12 13.13 -12.09 6.47
C ALA A 12 14.48 -11.33 6.54
N ILE A 13 15.29 -11.58 7.58
CA ILE A 13 16.63 -10.97 7.70
C ILE A 13 17.55 -11.47 6.59
N VAL A 14 17.56 -12.76 6.31
CA VAL A 14 18.35 -13.33 5.21
C VAL A 14 17.89 -12.72 3.88
N ALA A 15 16.58 -12.68 3.60
CA ALA A 15 16.04 -12.06 2.39
C ALA A 15 16.39 -10.57 2.28
N ALA A 16 16.37 -9.82 3.40
CA ALA A 16 16.75 -8.42 3.46
C ALA A 16 18.23 -8.20 3.07
N VAL A 17 19.13 -9.02 3.60
CA VAL A 17 20.57 -8.96 3.30
C VAL A 17 20.88 -9.45 1.88
N PHE A 18 20.18 -10.48 1.39
CA PHE A 18 20.45 -11.10 0.09
C PHE A 18 19.94 -10.31 -1.12
N GLY A 19 19.26 -9.17 -0.95
CA GLY A 19 18.97 -8.31 -2.09
C GLY A 19 17.55 -7.77 -2.20
N PHE A 20 16.76 -7.80 -1.13
CA PHE A 20 15.48 -7.09 -1.11
C PHE A 20 15.64 -5.59 -1.45
N GLY A 21 16.82 -5.01 -1.23
CA GLY A 21 17.15 -3.64 -1.64
C GLY A 21 17.16 -3.39 -3.16
N GLY A 22 17.56 -4.38 -3.97
CA GLY A 22 17.59 -4.24 -5.44
C GLY A 22 16.21 -4.39 -6.09
N ILE A 23 15.32 -5.18 -5.47
CA ILE A 23 13.92 -5.29 -5.89
C ILE A 23 13.14 -4.08 -5.40
N ALA A 24 13.45 -3.57 -4.20
CA ALA A 24 12.83 -2.37 -3.64
C ALA A 24 12.97 -1.15 -4.56
N SER A 25 14.12 -0.97 -5.23
CA SER A 25 14.30 0.14 -6.18
C SER A 25 13.43 0.00 -7.43
N THR A 26 13.30 -1.20 -7.99
CA THR A 26 12.45 -1.45 -9.16
C THR A 26 10.96 -1.36 -8.78
N SER A 27 10.60 -1.88 -7.61
CA SER A 27 9.25 -1.76 -7.05
C SER A 27 8.88 -0.32 -6.71
N ALA A 28 9.84 0.52 -6.30
CA ALA A 28 9.59 1.93 -6.02
C ALA A 28 9.06 2.67 -7.27
N GLY A 29 9.59 2.38 -8.46
CA GLY A 29 9.09 2.97 -9.71
C GLY A 29 7.63 2.60 -10.00
N ILE A 30 7.27 1.33 -9.81
CA ILE A 30 5.89 0.85 -10.01
C ILE A 30 4.94 1.42 -8.94
N ALA A 31 5.41 1.51 -7.69
CA ALA A 31 4.66 2.08 -6.59
C ALA A 31 4.32 3.56 -6.84
N THR A 32 5.26 4.34 -7.40
CA THR A 32 5.01 5.74 -7.76
C THR A 32 3.90 5.86 -8.82
N MET A 33 3.88 5.00 -9.83
CA MET A 33 2.81 4.97 -10.85
C MET A 33 1.43 4.75 -10.19
N ILE A 34 1.32 3.76 -9.31
CA ILE A 34 0.07 3.46 -8.60
C ILE A 34 -0.30 4.59 -7.63
N PHE A 35 0.67 5.21 -6.97
CA PHE A 35 0.46 6.33 -6.06
C PHE A 35 -0.19 7.52 -6.77
N TYR A 36 0.29 7.88 -7.97
CA TYR A 36 -0.34 8.94 -8.76
C TYR A 36 -1.78 8.59 -9.17
N VAL A 37 -2.02 7.34 -9.59
CA VAL A 37 -3.38 6.87 -9.89
C VAL A 37 -4.28 6.94 -8.65
N ALA A 38 -3.77 6.51 -7.50
CA ALA A 38 -4.48 6.58 -6.22
C ALA A 38 -4.80 8.03 -5.84
N ILE A 39 -3.87 8.98 -6.05
CA ILE A 39 -4.12 10.40 -5.81
C ILE A 39 -5.25 10.91 -6.72
N VAL A 40 -5.21 10.61 -8.01
CA VAL A 40 -6.27 11.05 -8.94
C VAL A 40 -7.63 10.51 -8.51
N LEU A 41 -7.71 9.21 -8.22
CA LEU A 41 -8.94 8.58 -7.73
C LEU A 41 -9.38 9.14 -6.37
N PHE A 42 -8.43 9.41 -5.47
CA PHE A 42 -8.70 10.00 -4.17
C PHE A 42 -9.27 11.41 -4.30
N VAL A 43 -8.70 12.25 -5.17
CA VAL A 43 -9.22 13.59 -5.43
C VAL A 43 -10.61 13.52 -6.04
N ILE A 44 -10.84 12.63 -7.01
CA ILE A 44 -12.18 12.43 -7.60
C ILE A 44 -13.17 11.98 -6.52
N SER A 45 -12.80 11.00 -5.69
CA SER A 45 -13.64 10.50 -4.59
C SER A 45 -13.91 11.57 -3.53
N LEU A 46 -12.91 12.40 -3.21
CA LEU A 46 -13.03 13.51 -2.27
C LEU A 46 -14.00 14.56 -2.80
N ILE A 47 -13.83 14.98 -4.06
CA ILE A 47 -14.75 15.91 -4.72
C ILE A 47 -16.15 15.31 -4.78
N TYR A 48 -16.28 14.05 -5.16
CA TYR A 48 -17.57 13.36 -5.18
C TYR A 48 -18.22 13.33 -3.78
N SER A 49 -17.45 13.06 -2.72
CA SER A 49 -17.94 13.04 -1.35
C SER A 49 -18.40 14.42 -0.88
N LEU A 50 -17.64 15.46 -1.21
CA LEU A 50 -17.94 16.84 -0.86
C LEU A 50 -19.15 17.38 -1.64
N VAL A 51 -19.26 17.08 -2.93
CA VAL A 51 -20.35 17.53 -3.81
C VAL A 51 -21.64 16.74 -3.58
N THR A 52 -21.55 15.43 -3.38
CA THR A 52 -22.73 14.57 -3.19
C THR A 52 -23.34 14.74 -1.80
N GLY A 53 -22.60 15.37 -0.86
CA GLY A 53 -23.08 15.81 0.44
C GLY A 53 -23.92 14.74 1.14
N ARG A 54 -23.26 13.78 1.80
CA ARG A 54 -23.83 12.65 2.58
C ARG A 54 -25.37 12.67 2.59
N ARG A 55 -26.02 12.11 1.55
CA ARG A 55 -27.47 11.91 1.60
C ARG A 55 -27.72 10.90 2.73
N PRO A 56 -28.35 11.32 3.84
CA PRO A 56 -28.71 10.38 4.90
C PRO A 56 -29.60 9.30 4.28
N PRO A 57 -29.37 8.01 4.59
CA PRO A 57 -30.36 6.99 4.28
C PRO A 57 -31.65 7.39 4.99
N ALA A 58 -32.70 7.69 4.22
CA ALA A 58 -34.04 7.85 4.75
C ALA A 58 -34.55 6.46 5.12
N VAL A 59 -34.31 6.06 6.37
CA VAL A 59 -35.00 4.95 7.04
C VAL A 59 -35.67 5.48 8.29
#